data_AF-A0A3S4MNW3-F1
#
_entry.id   AF-A0A3S4MNW3-F1
#
_cell.length_a   1.000
_cell.length_b   1.000
_cell.length_c   1.000
_cell.angle_alpha   90.00
_cell.angle_beta   90.00
_cell.angle_gamma   90.00
#
_symmetry.space_group_name_H-M   'P 1'
#
loop_
_entity.id
_entity.type
_entity.pdbx_description
1 polymer ?
#
loop_
_entity_poly.entity_id
_entity_poly.type
_entity_poly.pdbx_seq_one_letter_code
_entity_poly.pdbx_strand_id
1 'polypeptide(L)' 'MKQGAVFQNNCSQAVCLSKAAALSGEVKRVDIVVVGRTKIIIPAGEVWESWFDDKGVTAGLCLNEIN' A
#
# COMPACT_ATOMS: atom_id res chain seq x y z
N MET A 1 17.53 -6.63 -11.51
CA MET A 1 16.08 -6.55 -11.22
C MET A 1 15.63 -7.87 -10.61
N LYS A 2 14.76 -7.87 -9.60
CA LYS A 2 14.17 -9.11 -9.07
C LYS A 2 12.93 -9.44 -9.91
N GLN A 3 12.76 -10.71 -10.28
CA GLN A 3 11.65 -11.17 -11.12
C GLN A 3 10.73 -12.10 -10.30
N GLY A 4 9.46 -12.13 -10.69
CA GLY A 4 8.45 -13.02 -10.15
C GLY A 4 7.71 -13.73 -11.28
N ALA A 5 7.02 -14.82 -10.96
CA ALA A 5 6.17 -15.51 -11.92
C ALA A 5 4.75 -14.94 -11.87
N VAL A 6 4.09 -14.92 -13.03
CA VAL A 6 2.68 -14.56 -13.15
C VAL A 6 1.88 -15.82 -13.43
N PHE A 7 0.83 -16.07 -12.67
CA PHE A 7 0.04 -17.30 -12.77
C PHE A 7 -1.44 -17.03 -12.45
N GLN A 8 -2.29 -18.02 -12.71
CA GLN A 8 -3.72 -17.98 -12.39
C GLN A 8 -3.97 -18.76 -11.09
N ASN A 9 -4.79 -18.21 -10.19
CA ASN A 9 -5.26 -18.84 -8.97
C ASN A 9 -6.75 -18.55 -8.81
N ASN A 10 -7.59 -19.59 -8.81
CA ASN A 10 -9.04 -19.48 -8.59
C ASN A 10 -9.69 -18.34 -9.40
N CYS A 11 -9.47 -18.35 -10.72
CA CYS A 11 -9.97 -17.34 -11.67
C CYS A 11 -9.39 -15.92 -11.53
N SER A 12 -8.39 -15.72 -10.66
CA SER A 12 -7.67 -14.45 -10.49
C SER A 12 -6.22 -14.57 -10.94
N GLN A 13 -5.63 -13.46 -11.39
CA GLN A 13 -4.21 -13.40 -11.72
C GLN A 13 -3.40 -13.06 -10.46
N ALA A 14 -2.31 -13.79 -10.24
CA ALA A 14 -1.41 -13.61 -9.11
C ALA A 14 0.03 -13.41 -9.59
N VAL A 15 0.80 -12.68 -8.78
CA VAL A 15 2.25 -12.50 -8.94
C VAL A 15 2.96 -13.15 -7.76
N CYS A 16 3.86 -14.11 -8.03
CA CYS A 16 4.70 -14.71 -7.01
C CYS A 16 5.91 -13.80 -6.76
N LEU A 17 5.95 -13.16 -5.59
CA LEU A 17 7.10 -12.34 -5.18
C LEU A 17 8.27 -13.24 -4.78
N SER A 18 9.43 -13.02 -5.39
CA SER A 18 10.67 -13.68 -4.95
C SER A 18 10.98 -13.32 -3.50
N LYS A 19 11.73 -14.16 -2.77
CA LYS A 19 12.12 -13.89 -1.37
C LYS A 19 12.77 -12.53 -1.16
N ALA A 20 13.51 -12.03 -2.16
CA ALA A 20 14.18 -10.73 -2.10
C ALA A 20 13.24 -9.52 -2.31
N ALA A 21 11.99 -9.76 -2.72
CA ALA A 21 10.96 -8.74 -2.94
C ALA A 21 9.71 -9.03 -2.09
N ALA A 22 9.83 -9.89 -1.06
CA ALA A 22 8.74 -10.23 -0.17
C ALA A 22 8.36 -9.02 0.69
N LEU A 23 7.06 -8.84 0.91
CA LEU A 23 6.55 -7.89 1.90
C LEU A 23 6.82 -8.43 3.31
N SER A 24 6.76 -7.54 4.31
CA SER A 24 6.79 -7.96 5.71
C SER A 24 5.64 -8.95 6.00
N GLY A 25 5.88 -9.92 6.90
CA GLY A 25 4.89 -10.95 7.25
C GLY A 25 3.61 -10.42 7.90
N GLU A 26 3.63 -9.17 8.36
CA GLU A 26 2.47 -8.49 8.95
C GLU A 26 1.53 -7.89 7.89
N VAL A 27 2.01 -7.69 6.65
CA VAL A 27 1.23 -7.09 5.57
C VAL A 27 0.25 -8.12 5.00
N LYS A 28 -1.05 -7.90 5.28
CA LYS A 28 -2.13 -8.77 4.81
C LYS A 28 -2.93 -8.20 3.63
N ARG A 29 -2.85 -6.89 3.42
CA ARG A 29 -3.57 -6.17 2.36
C ARG A 29 -2.66 -5.15 1.71
N VAL A 30 -2.88 -4.93 0.42
CA VAL A 30 -2.13 -3.99 -0.39
C VAL A 30 -3.07 -3.19 -1.27
N ASP A 31 -2.71 -1.93 -1.50
CA ASP A 31 -3.28 -1.10 -2.54
C ASP A 31 -2.47 -1.29 -3.83
N ILE A 32 -3.17 -1.34 -4.97
CA ILE A 32 -2.56 -1.53 -6.28
C ILE A 32 -2.83 -0.30 -7.14
N VAL A 33 -1.79 0.48 -7.42
CA VAL A 33 -1.86 1.64 -8.32
C VAL A 33 -1.46 1.20 -9.74
N VAL A 34 -2.31 1.54 -10.72
CA VAL A 34 -2.11 1.19 -12.13
C VAL A 34 -1.48 2.37 -12.88
N VAL A 35 -0.24 2.20 -13.36
CA VAL A 35 0.46 3.19 -14.18
C VAL A 35 0.78 2.58 -15.54
N GLY A 36 -0.19 2.64 -16.45
CA GLY A 36 -0.12 1.93 -17.74
C GLY A 36 0.07 0.43 -17.55
N ARG A 37 1.19 -0.11 -18.07
CA ARG A 37 1.55 -1.53 -17.89
C ARG A 37 2.19 -1.83 -16.54
N THR A 38 2.61 -0.81 -15.80
CA THR A 38 3.21 -0.98 -14.47
C THR A 38 2.12 -1.08 -13.41
N LYS A 39 2.39 -1.88 -12.38
CA LYS A 39 1.58 -1.98 -11.16
C LYS A 39 2.49 -1.65 -9.98
N ILE A 40 2.07 -0.70 -9.15
CA ILE A 40 2.76 -0.33 -7.91
C ILE A 40 1.95 -0.95 -6.77
N ILE A 41 2.62 -1.72 -5.91
CA ILE A 41 2.00 -2.45 -4.79
C ILE A 41 2.47 -1.78 -3.51
N ILE A 42 1.55 -1.34 -2.67
CA ILE A 42 1.81 -0.59 -1.43
C ILE A 42 1.02 -1.26 -0.30
N PRO A 43 1.56 -1.46 0.92
CA PRO A 43 0.76 -1.88 2.05
C PRO A 43 -0.48 -0.98 2.22
N ALA A 44 -1.64 -1.59 2.46
CA ALA A 44 -2.89 -0.85 2.48
C ALA A 44 -2.91 0.21 3.60
N GLY A 45 -3.41 1.40 3.30
CA GLY A 45 -3.50 2.52 4.25
C GLY A 45 -2.23 3.37 4.39
N GLU A 46 -1.18 3.07 3.62
CA GLU A 46 0.04 3.90 3.53
C GLU A 46 0.01 4.86 2.31
N VAL A 47 -1.08 4.83 1.53
CA VAL A 47 -1.23 5.72 0.37
C VAL A 47 -1.60 7.12 0.86
N TRP A 48 -0.80 8.12 0.49
CA TRP A 48 -1.01 9.52 0.86
C TRP A 48 -2.41 10.05 0.54
N GLU A 49 -3.04 9.57 -0.55
CA GLU A 49 -4.41 9.94 -0.92
C GLU A 49 -5.43 9.53 0.16
N SER A 50 -5.30 8.33 0.76
CA SER A 50 -6.18 7.89 1.84
C SER A 50 -6.02 8.69 3.15
N TRP A 51 -4.88 9.36 3.33
CA TRP A 51 -4.66 10.24 4.48
C TRP A 51 -5.42 11.58 4.34
N PHE A 52 -5.58 12.10 3.11
CA PHE A 52 -6.34 13.33 2.87
C PHE A 52 -7.86 13.13 2.98
N ASP A 53 -8.35 11.91 2.74
CA ASP A 53 -9.75 11.55 2.89
C ASP A 53 -10.14 11.20 4.34
N ASP A 54 -9.15 10.99 5.22
CA ASP A 54 -9.41 10.75 6.64
C ASP A 54 -9.88 12.04 7.33
N LYS A 55 -10.66 11.90 8.41
CA LYS A 55 -11.31 13.06 9.06
C LYS A 55 -10.26 14.11 9.41
N GLY A 56 -10.29 15.22 8.68
CA GLY A 56 -9.30 16.28 8.76
C GLY A 56 -9.00 16.74 10.19
N VAL A 57 -7.80 17.29 10.36
CA VAL A 57 -7.27 17.84 11.61
C VAL A 57 -8.33 18.71 12.30
N THR A 58 -8.78 18.31 13.49
CA THR A 58 -9.61 19.16 14.35
C THR A 58 -8.80 20.37 14.81
N ALA A 59 -9.43 21.54 14.84
CA ALA A 59 -8.78 22.83 15.12
C ALA A 59 -8.01 22.90 16.46
N GLY A 60 -8.18 21.93 17.36
CA GLY A 60 -7.46 21.82 18.63
C GLY A 60 -6.17 21.00 18.60
N LEU A 61 -5.82 20.35 17.48
CA LEU A 61 -4.65 19.45 17.40
C LEU A 61 -3.29 20.15 17.59
N CYS A 62 -3.26 21.49 17.55
CA CYS A 62 -2.06 22.30 17.80
C CYS A 62 -2.14 23.17 19.07
N LEU A 63 -3.15 22.99 19.94
CA LEU A 63 -3.40 23.91 21.08
C LEU A 63 -2.89 23.41 22.44
N ASN A 64 -1.78 22.66 22.47
CA ASN A 64 -1.07 22.44 23.73
C ASN A 64 0.37 22.97 23.63
N GLU A 65 0.71 23.78 24.63
CA GLU A 65 2.04 24.27 25.01
C GLU A 65 2.58 25.51 24.28
N ILE A 66 2.09 26.71 24.68
CA ILE A 66 2.95 27.80 25.18
C ILE A 66 2.15 28.60 26.23
N ASN A 67 2.28 28.24 27.51
CA ASN A 67 2.27 29.20 28.62
C ASN A 67 3.06 28.62 29.80
#